data_AF-A0AAN6UNK1-F1
#
_entry.id   AF-A0AAN6UNK1-F1
#
_cell.length_a   1.000
_cell.length_b   1.000
_cell.length_c   1.000
_cell.angle_alpha   90.00
_cell.angle_beta   90.00
_cell.angle_gamma   90.00
#
_symmetry.space_group_name_H-M   'P 1'
#
loop_
_entity.id
_entity.type
_entity.pdbx_description
1 polymer ?
#
loop_
_entity_poly.entity_id
_entity_poly.type
_entity_poly.pdbx_seq_one_letter_code
_entity_poly.pdbx_strand_id
1 'polypeptide(L)'
;PTHYEVLSLSPATLSASPDPAPLIKRAYRRALLRHHPDKKTPPHPPHQPQPKPSTAAPAAAAAAAAAYTIDQISTAYAALSRPGQRAAYDRALVLSLQASRAGTATASSFQTGIETVDLDDLSSEEVVPSRGAGREAGEEDATRWYRSCRCGNPRGYLFGEADLEDAADLGELMVGCADCSLWLRVHFAVVDEDED
;
A
#
# COMPACT_ATOMS: atom_id res chain seq x y z
N PRO A 1 5.32 11.05 12.17
CA PRO A 1 3.93 11.57 12.09
C PRO A 1 3.77 12.43 10.85
N THR A 2 2.65 12.32 10.14
CA THR A 2 2.37 13.15 8.96
C THR A 2 1.90 14.55 9.36
N HIS A 3 2.06 15.56 8.50
CA HIS A 3 1.49 16.90 8.76
C HIS A 3 -0.04 16.88 8.95
N TYR A 4 -0.71 15.92 8.32
CA TYR A 4 -2.14 15.66 8.48
C TYR A 4 -2.48 15.17 9.90
N GLU A 5 -1.71 14.24 10.46
CA GLU A 5 -1.87 13.77 11.84
C GLU A 5 -1.64 14.89 12.87
N VAL A 6 -0.62 15.74 12.65
CA VAL A 6 -0.28 16.86 13.54
C VAL A 6 -1.44 17.84 13.68
N LEU A 7 -2.17 18.14 12.59
CA LEU A 7 -3.35 19.00 12.61
C LEU A 7 -4.67 18.26 12.84
N SER A 8 -4.63 16.92 12.98
CA SER A 8 -5.81 16.05 13.04
C SER A 8 -6.78 16.30 11.88
N LEU A 9 -6.23 16.29 10.65
CA LEU A 9 -6.96 16.47 9.40
C LEU A 9 -6.84 15.21 8.53
N SER A 10 -7.89 14.89 7.79
CA SER A 10 -7.87 13.78 6.82
C SER A 10 -7.60 14.32 5.42
N PRO A 11 -6.66 13.75 4.64
CA PRO A 11 -6.37 14.18 3.27
C PRO A 11 -7.63 14.23 2.38
N ALA A 12 -8.51 13.23 2.51
CA ALA A 12 -9.77 13.15 1.77
C ALA A 12 -10.68 14.36 2.01
N THR A 13 -10.78 14.82 3.26
CA THR A 13 -11.63 15.98 3.61
C THR A 13 -11.12 17.29 3.04
N LEU A 14 -9.80 17.41 2.85
CA LEU A 14 -9.17 18.60 2.28
C LEU A 14 -9.21 18.59 0.75
N SER A 15 -9.16 17.42 0.12
CA SER A 15 -9.30 17.29 -1.34
C SER A 15 -10.74 17.46 -1.81
N ALA A 16 -11.73 17.11 -0.98
CA ALA A 16 -13.14 17.29 -1.31
C ALA A 16 -13.64 18.74 -1.15
N SER A 17 -12.89 19.60 -0.45
CA SER A 17 -13.28 20.98 -0.22
C SER A 17 -12.68 21.90 -1.28
N PRO A 18 -13.48 22.76 -1.93
CA PRO A 18 -12.99 23.73 -2.92
C PRO A 18 -12.11 24.82 -2.30
N ASP A 19 -12.29 25.13 -1.01
CA ASP A 19 -11.41 26.01 -0.24
C ASP A 19 -11.02 25.37 1.11
N PRO A 20 -9.88 24.65 1.18
CA PRO A 20 -9.44 24.00 2.40
C PRO A 20 -8.76 24.96 3.41
N ALA A 21 -8.43 26.20 3.02
CA ALA A 21 -7.70 27.14 3.87
C ALA A 21 -8.39 27.46 5.22
N PRO A 22 -9.71 27.72 5.30
CA PRO A 22 -10.38 27.97 6.59
C PRO A 22 -10.37 26.72 7.50
N LEU A 23 -10.49 25.52 6.92
CA LEU A 23 -10.43 24.27 7.67
C LEU A 23 -9.05 24.05 8.30
N ILE A 24 -7.99 24.27 7.51
CA ILE A 24 -6.61 24.14 7.97
C ILE A 24 -6.31 25.18 9.07
N LYS A 25 -6.76 26.43 8.90
CA LYS A 25 -6.60 27.49 9.92
C LYS A 25 -7.33 27.15 11.23
N ARG A 26 -8.55 26.61 11.16
CA ARG A 26 -9.29 26.17 12.34
C ARG A 26 -8.59 25.02 13.06
N ALA A 27 -8.07 24.05 12.30
CA ALA A 27 -7.33 22.92 12.85
C ALA A 27 -6.03 23.36 13.54
N TYR A 28 -5.28 24.29 12.93
CA TYR A 28 -4.09 24.89 13.53
C TYR A 28 -4.37 25.56 14.87
N ARG A 29 -5.40 26.42 14.95
CA ARG A 29 -5.80 27.06 16.22
C ARG A 29 -6.15 26.04 17.30
N ARG A 30 -6.89 25.00 16.92
CA ARG A 30 -7.26 23.91 17.85
C ARG A 30 -6.03 23.12 18.31
N ALA A 31 -5.09 22.84 17.42
CA ALA A 31 -3.86 22.12 17.76
C ALA A 31 -3.01 22.92 18.75
N LEU A 32 -2.82 24.24 18.51
CA LEU A 32 -2.10 25.10 19.44
C LEU A 32 -2.73 25.12 20.84
N LEU A 33 -4.05 25.24 20.94
CA LEU A 33 -4.75 25.25 22.23
C LEU A 33 -4.64 23.92 22.99
N ARG A 34 -4.61 22.80 22.27
CA ARG A 34 -4.48 21.46 22.85
C ARG A 34 -3.07 21.15 23.31
N HIS A 35 -2.07 21.63 22.58
CA HIS A 35 -0.66 21.33 22.79
C HIS A 35 0.13 22.48 23.41
N HIS A 36 -0.57 23.52 23.90
CA HIS A 36 0.06 24.66 24.54
C HIS A 36 0.87 24.23 25.78
N PRO A 37 2.15 24.64 25.93
CA PRO A 37 3.01 24.20 27.02
C PRO A 37 2.50 24.66 28.41
N ASP A 38 1.74 25.76 28.47
CA ASP A 38 1.14 26.32 29.71
C ASP A 38 0.07 25.42 30.35
N LYS A 39 -0.44 24.42 29.62
CA LYS A 39 -1.40 23.42 30.15
C LYS A 39 -0.73 22.18 30.74
N LYS A 40 0.60 22.06 30.69
CA LYS A 40 1.36 20.98 31.33
C LYS A 40 1.70 21.31 32.79
N THR A 41 0.72 21.73 33.57
CA THR A 41 0.85 21.73 35.04
C THR A 41 0.49 20.31 35.50
N PRO A 42 1.43 19.52 36.06
CA PRO A 42 1.08 18.23 36.63
C PRO A 42 0.12 18.47 37.82
N PRO A 43 -1.05 17.82 37.88
CA PRO A 43 -1.81 17.79 39.11
C PRO A 43 -1.02 16.97 40.13
N HIS A 44 -0.62 17.64 41.20
CA HIS A 44 -0.17 17.03 42.45
C HIS A 44 -1.15 15.91 42.87
N PRO A 45 -0.71 14.72 43.32
CA PRO A 45 -1.64 13.72 43.85
C PRO A 45 -2.23 14.27 45.16
N PRO A 46 -3.52 14.06 45.44
CA PRO A 46 -3.87 12.79 46.07
C PRO A 46 -5.27 12.23 45.72
N HIS A 47 -5.35 10.91 45.91
CA HIS A 47 -6.54 10.14 46.30
C HIS A 47 -7.63 9.85 45.25
N GLN A 48 -7.73 8.56 44.95
CA GLN A 48 -8.89 7.79 44.46
C GLN A 48 -10.21 8.17 45.18
N PRO A 49 -11.42 7.92 44.62
CA PRO A 49 -11.81 6.65 43.97
C PRO A 49 -12.66 6.75 42.68
N GLN A 50 -12.68 5.62 41.94
CA GLN A 50 -13.56 5.35 40.79
C GLN A 50 -15.04 5.51 41.15
N PRO A 51 -15.94 5.74 40.15
CA PRO A 51 -16.72 4.60 39.64
C PRO A 51 -17.19 4.66 38.16
N LYS A 52 -17.37 3.44 37.60
CA LYS A 52 -18.36 2.95 36.61
C LYS A 52 -18.10 3.07 35.09
N PRO A 53 -18.26 1.96 34.33
CA PRO A 53 -18.19 1.93 32.88
C PRO A 53 -19.56 2.17 32.24
N SER A 54 -19.66 3.09 31.29
CA SER A 54 -20.81 3.19 30.38
C SER A 54 -20.37 3.66 29.00
N THR A 55 -20.60 2.76 28.05
CA THR A 55 -21.05 3.01 26.66
C THR A 55 -20.36 4.10 25.84
N ALA A 56 -19.51 3.67 24.90
CA ALA A 56 -19.55 4.00 23.46
C ALA A 56 -18.14 4.07 22.83
N ALA A 57 -17.95 3.31 21.75
CA ALA A 57 -16.94 3.46 20.69
C ALA A 57 -15.42 3.44 21.05
N PRO A 58 -14.67 2.37 20.71
CA PRO A 58 -13.21 2.35 20.84
C PRO A 58 -12.50 2.78 19.54
N ALA A 59 -12.96 3.84 18.86
CA ALA A 59 -12.31 4.35 17.65
C ALA A 59 -11.59 5.71 17.84
N ALA A 60 -11.93 6.46 18.89
CA ALA A 60 -11.35 7.78 19.16
C ALA A 60 -10.20 7.78 20.19
N ALA A 61 -9.96 6.66 20.88
CA ALA A 61 -9.00 6.57 21.99
C ALA A 61 -7.54 6.35 21.54
N ALA A 62 -7.28 5.94 20.29
CA ALA A 62 -5.91 5.76 19.79
C ALA A 62 -5.22 7.09 19.41
N ALA A 63 -5.96 8.20 19.31
CA ALA A 63 -5.41 9.53 19.04
C ALA A 63 -4.96 10.29 20.31
N ALA A 64 -4.97 9.63 21.47
CA ALA A 64 -4.62 10.22 22.76
C ALA A 64 -3.21 9.78 23.20
N ALA A 65 -2.15 10.43 22.69
CA ALA A 65 -0.86 10.58 23.42
C ALA A 65 0.26 11.30 22.65
N ALA A 66 0.15 11.57 21.34
CA ALA A 66 1.21 12.32 20.65
C ALA A 66 1.10 13.82 21.01
N ALA A 67 1.82 14.25 22.04
CA ALA A 67 1.96 15.66 22.36
C ALA A 67 2.87 16.33 21.31
N TYR A 68 2.28 16.91 20.27
CA TYR A 68 3.03 17.65 19.25
C TYR A 68 3.62 18.95 19.80
N THR A 69 4.79 19.33 19.31
CA THR A 69 5.42 20.62 19.65
C THR A 69 4.82 21.76 18.83
N ILE A 70 4.97 23.00 19.31
CA ILE A 70 4.50 24.19 18.59
C ILE A 70 5.19 24.33 17.23
N ASP A 71 6.48 23.98 17.14
CA ASP A 71 7.25 24.00 15.90
C ASP A 71 6.72 22.99 14.88
N GLN A 72 6.36 21.78 15.31
CA GLN A 72 5.73 20.76 14.46
C GLN A 72 4.37 21.22 13.94
N ILE A 73 3.55 21.81 14.81
CA ILE A 73 2.23 22.34 14.45
C ILE A 73 2.35 23.49 13.44
N SER A 74 3.33 24.38 13.64
CA SER A 74 3.60 25.52 12.75
C SER A 74 4.12 25.06 11.39
N THR A 75 5.03 24.07 11.37
CA THR A 75 5.56 23.47 10.14
C THR A 75 4.45 22.78 9.34
N ALA A 76 3.60 22.00 10.01
CA ALA A 76 2.46 21.35 9.37
C ALA A 76 1.47 22.36 8.78
N TYR A 77 1.18 23.45 9.51
CA TYR A 77 0.33 24.53 8.99
C TYR A 77 0.94 25.22 7.77
N ALA A 78 2.23 25.56 7.83
CA ALA A 78 2.94 26.19 6.71
C ALA A 78 2.83 25.32 5.46
N ALA A 79 3.18 24.03 5.56
CA ALA A 79 3.15 23.08 4.45
C ALA A 79 1.74 22.88 3.87
N LEU A 80 0.70 22.77 4.71
CA LEU A 80 -0.66 22.48 4.26
C LEU A 80 -1.46 23.71 3.80
N SER A 81 -1.14 24.91 4.32
CA SER A 81 -1.91 26.14 4.08
C SER A 81 -1.83 26.67 2.64
N ARG A 82 -0.73 26.38 1.91
CA ARG A 82 -0.53 26.84 0.53
C ARG A 82 -0.78 25.68 -0.45
N PRO A 83 -1.63 25.85 -1.48
CA PRO A 83 -1.95 24.76 -2.42
C PRO A 83 -0.72 24.11 -3.06
N GLY A 84 0.27 24.92 -3.49
CA GLY A 84 1.50 24.40 -4.09
C GLY A 84 2.40 23.62 -3.12
N GLN A 85 2.53 24.09 -1.87
CA GLN A 85 3.33 23.39 -0.86
C GLN A 85 2.65 22.11 -0.39
N ARG A 86 1.32 22.12 -0.27
CA ARG A 86 0.53 20.93 0.02
C ARG A 86 0.72 19.89 -1.09
N ALA A 87 0.57 20.28 -2.35
CA ALA A 87 0.75 19.37 -3.48
C ALA A 87 2.18 18.80 -3.56
N ALA A 88 3.20 19.60 -3.24
CA ALA A 88 4.57 19.12 -3.15
C ALA A 88 4.76 18.11 -2.01
N TYR A 89 4.20 18.40 -0.83
CA TYR A 89 4.23 17.49 0.32
C TYR A 89 3.47 16.19 0.04
N ASP A 90 2.31 16.25 -0.60
CA ASP A 90 1.51 15.08 -0.96
C ASP A 90 2.27 14.16 -1.92
N ARG A 91 2.94 14.73 -2.94
CA ARG A 91 3.82 13.96 -3.83
C ARG A 91 4.99 13.33 -3.08
N ALA A 92 5.66 14.09 -2.22
CA ALA A 92 6.77 13.57 -1.41
C ALA A 92 6.31 12.45 -0.47
N LEU A 93 5.10 12.55 0.09
CA LEU A 93 4.53 11.52 0.95
C LEU A 93 4.26 10.22 0.17
N VAL A 94 3.72 10.31 -1.05
CA VAL A 94 3.53 9.14 -1.92
C VAL A 94 4.87 8.47 -2.24
N LEU A 95 5.87 9.24 -2.66
CA LEU A 95 7.21 8.73 -2.96
C LEU A 95 7.87 8.11 -1.74
N SER A 96 7.77 8.76 -0.58
CA SER A 96 8.30 8.24 0.69
C SER A 96 7.63 6.92 1.09
N LEU A 97 6.31 6.82 0.91
CA LEU A 97 5.55 5.60 1.16
C LEU A 97 5.88 4.48 0.16
N GLN A 98 6.25 4.81 -1.08
CA GLN A 98 6.73 3.85 -2.09
C GLN A 98 8.15 3.39 -1.78
N ALA A 99 9.06 4.31 -1.44
CA ALA A 99 10.45 3.98 -1.08
C ALA A 99 10.53 3.14 0.20
N SER A 100 9.70 3.44 1.21
CA SER A 100 9.61 2.65 2.45
C SER A 100 9.09 1.23 2.19
N ARG A 101 8.28 1.04 1.13
CA ARG A 101 7.80 -0.26 0.69
C ARG A 101 8.85 -1.04 -0.10
N ALA A 102 9.68 -0.37 -0.90
CA ALA A 102 10.78 -1.01 -1.64
C ALA A 102 11.85 -1.60 -0.71
N GLY A 103 12.05 -1.05 0.49
CA GLY A 103 13.00 -1.58 1.49
C GLY A 103 12.49 -2.77 2.30
N THR A 104 11.21 -3.12 2.19
CA THR A 104 10.58 -4.24 2.92
C THR A 104 9.81 -5.07 1.92
N ALA A 105 10.51 -5.97 1.23
CA ALA A 105 9.91 -6.94 0.32
C ALA A 105 8.91 -7.82 1.07
N THR A 106 7.65 -7.39 1.12
CA THR A 106 6.40 -8.15 1.25
C THR A 106 5.28 -7.12 1.13
N ALA A 107 4.86 -6.88 -0.12
CA ALA A 107 3.89 -5.86 -0.49
C ALA A 107 2.48 -6.17 0.06
N SER A 108 2.22 -5.78 1.32
CA SER A 108 0.84 -5.53 1.79
C SER A 108 0.46 -4.07 1.49
N SER A 109 0.58 -3.69 0.22
CA SER A 109 -0.12 -2.53 -0.29
C SER A 109 -1.58 -2.93 -0.46
N PHE A 110 -2.51 -2.05 -0.09
CA PHE A 110 -3.92 -2.14 -0.47
C PHE A 110 -3.98 -1.87 -1.99
N GLN A 111 -3.39 -2.78 -2.76
CA GLN A 111 -3.28 -2.77 -4.21
C GLN A 111 -4.64 -3.21 -4.72
N THR A 112 -5.16 -2.49 -5.70
CA THR A 112 -6.43 -2.67 -6.40
C THR A 112 -6.59 -4.07 -7.01
N GLY A 113 -6.70 -5.13 -6.20
CA GLY A 113 -6.93 -6.52 -6.64
C GLY A 113 -5.86 -7.15 -7.56
N ILE A 114 -5.03 -6.34 -8.21
CA ILE A 114 -4.17 -6.66 -9.34
C ILE A 114 -2.73 -6.30 -8.95
N GLU A 115 -1.86 -7.31 -8.97
CA GLU A 115 -0.42 -7.18 -8.78
C GLU A 115 0.27 -7.25 -10.16
N THR A 116 1.36 -6.50 -10.40
CA THR A 116 2.09 -6.53 -11.68
C THR A 116 3.52 -7.00 -11.44
N VAL A 117 3.97 -7.97 -12.24
CA VAL A 117 5.29 -8.60 -12.16
C VAL A 117 5.84 -8.88 -13.56
N ASP A 118 7.14 -9.01 -13.68
CA ASP A 118 7.82 -9.46 -14.90
C ASP A 118 7.94 -11.00 -14.89
N LEU A 119 7.99 -11.63 -16.07
CA LEU A 119 8.11 -13.08 -16.20
C LEU A 119 9.38 -13.62 -15.54
N ASP A 120 10.49 -12.87 -15.62
CA ASP A 120 11.79 -13.26 -15.04
C ASP A 120 11.81 -13.29 -13.50
N ASP A 121 10.84 -12.66 -12.84
CA ASP A 121 10.68 -12.69 -11.37
C ASP A 121 9.88 -13.92 -10.90
N LEU A 122 9.26 -14.66 -11.83
CA LEU A 122 8.42 -15.81 -11.51
C LEU A 122 9.21 -17.10 -11.38
N SER A 123 8.75 -17.99 -10.49
CA SER A 123 9.34 -19.32 -10.36
C SER A 123 8.88 -20.20 -11.51
N SER A 124 9.81 -20.76 -12.27
CA SER A 124 9.54 -21.71 -13.35
C SER A 124 9.86 -23.16 -12.96
N GLU A 125 9.07 -24.11 -13.45
CA GLU A 125 9.35 -25.54 -13.39
C GLU A 125 9.30 -26.14 -14.80
N GLU A 126 10.34 -26.89 -15.17
CA GLU A 126 10.40 -27.65 -16.41
C GLU A 126 9.68 -28.99 -16.21
N VAL A 127 8.59 -29.23 -16.94
CA VAL A 127 7.84 -30.50 -16.83
C VAL A 127 8.42 -31.50 -17.82
N VAL A 128 9.44 -32.26 -17.38
CA VAL A 128 9.97 -33.37 -18.19
C VAL A 128 8.97 -34.54 -18.19
N PRO A 129 8.46 -35.00 -19.34
CA PRO A 129 7.60 -36.16 -19.40
C PRO A 129 8.39 -37.39 -18.91
N SER A 130 7.86 -38.06 -17.89
CA SER A 130 8.50 -39.24 -17.31
C SER A 130 8.69 -40.30 -18.39
N ARG A 131 9.95 -40.64 -18.68
CA ARG A 131 10.38 -41.67 -19.64
C ARG A 131 9.66 -42.99 -19.36
N GLY A 132 8.53 -43.24 -20.04
CA GLY A 132 7.72 -44.43 -19.80
C GLY A 132 6.38 -44.51 -20.56
N ALA A 133 5.84 -43.38 -21.03
CA ALA A 133 4.72 -43.39 -21.97
C ALA A 133 5.25 -43.33 -23.41
N GLY A 134 4.63 -44.09 -24.31
CA GLY A 134 5.06 -44.24 -25.71
C GLY A 134 5.24 -42.88 -26.40
N ARG A 135 6.42 -42.71 -27.01
CA ARG A 135 6.85 -41.54 -27.76
C ARG A 135 5.93 -41.29 -28.95
N GLU A 136 4.99 -40.37 -28.81
CA GLU A 136 4.42 -39.63 -29.93
C GLU A 136 5.19 -38.30 -30.00
N ALA A 137 5.84 -38.05 -31.14
CA ALA A 137 6.68 -36.88 -31.34
C ALA A 137 5.79 -35.63 -31.38
N GLY A 138 5.89 -34.78 -30.35
CA GLY A 138 5.13 -33.53 -30.26
C GLY A 138 4.94 -32.95 -28.85
N GLU A 139 5.39 -33.63 -27.78
CA GLU A 139 5.44 -33.02 -26.44
C GLU A 139 6.77 -32.28 -26.27
N GLU A 140 6.75 -31.01 -26.65
CA GLU A 140 7.77 -30.02 -26.34
C GLU A 140 7.79 -29.81 -24.82
N ASP A 141 8.98 -29.69 -24.22
CA ASP A 141 9.17 -29.57 -22.78
C ASP A 141 8.39 -28.37 -22.21
N ALA A 142 7.18 -28.59 -21.71
CA ALA A 142 6.29 -27.50 -21.32
C ALA A 142 6.77 -26.85 -20.00
N THR A 143 7.33 -25.65 -20.12
CA THR A 143 7.70 -24.83 -18.95
C THR A 143 6.45 -24.22 -18.31
N ARG A 144 6.39 -24.25 -16.97
CA ARG A 144 5.30 -23.64 -16.20
C ARG A 144 5.82 -22.62 -15.22
N TRP A 145 5.13 -21.48 -15.14
CA TRP A 145 5.43 -20.42 -14.18
C TRP A 145 4.40 -20.41 -13.06
N TYR A 146 4.86 -20.18 -11.83
CA TYR A 146 4.00 -20.09 -10.67
C TYR A 146 4.47 -19.04 -9.66
N ARG A 147 3.51 -18.59 -8.83
CA ARG A 147 3.77 -17.70 -7.70
C ARG A 147 2.76 -17.90 -6.58
N SER A 148 3.21 -17.70 -5.35
CA SER A 148 2.33 -17.70 -4.19
C SER A 148 1.40 -16.49 -4.19
N CYS A 149 0.14 -16.72 -3.82
CA CYS A 149 -0.82 -15.65 -3.59
C CYS A 149 -0.87 -15.25 -2.11
N ARG A 150 -1.18 -13.98 -1.83
CA ARG A 150 -1.37 -13.45 -0.47
C ARG A 150 -2.53 -14.08 0.31
N CYS A 151 -3.40 -14.86 -0.34
CA CYS A 151 -4.40 -15.66 0.35
C CYS A 151 -3.80 -16.87 1.08
N GLY A 152 -2.53 -17.20 0.82
CA GLY A 152 -1.82 -18.34 1.41
C GLY A 152 -1.64 -19.53 0.47
N ASN A 153 -2.19 -19.50 -0.75
CA ASN A 153 -1.92 -20.55 -1.73
C ASN A 153 -0.49 -20.38 -2.30
N PRO A 154 0.42 -21.37 -2.12
CA PRO A 154 1.79 -21.28 -2.63
C PRO A 154 1.89 -21.32 -4.17
N ARG A 155 0.87 -21.84 -4.86
CA ARG A 155 0.73 -21.87 -6.32
C ARG A 155 -0.59 -21.22 -6.73
N GLY A 156 -0.86 -20.05 -6.14
CA GLY A 156 -2.10 -19.31 -6.39
C GLY A 156 -2.22 -18.87 -7.84
N TYR A 157 -1.10 -18.45 -8.44
CA TYR A 157 -1.01 -18.13 -9.87
C TYR A 157 -0.17 -19.21 -10.55
N LEU A 158 -0.70 -19.81 -11.61
CA LEU A 158 -0.06 -20.86 -12.39
C LEU A 158 -0.50 -20.72 -13.85
N PHE A 159 0.45 -20.74 -14.77
CA PHE A 159 0.22 -20.67 -16.21
C PHE A 159 1.40 -21.31 -16.95
N GLY A 160 1.18 -21.70 -18.20
CA GLY A 160 2.19 -22.33 -19.06
C GLY A 160 2.53 -21.48 -20.28
N GLU A 161 3.37 -22.05 -21.14
CA GLU A 161 3.85 -21.39 -22.36
C GLU A 161 2.71 -21.08 -23.34
N ALA A 162 1.78 -22.01 -23.53
CA ALA A 162 0.59 -21.79 -24.35
C ALA A 162 -0.23 -20.56 -23.92
N ASP A 163 -0.33 -20.28 -22.62
CA ASP A 163 -1.04 -19.08 -22.12
C ASP A 163 -0.29 -17.78 -22.46
N LEU A 164 1.05 -17.84 -22.55
CA LEU A 164 1.91 -16.73 -22.96
C LEU A 164 1.83 -16.49 -24.47
N GLU A 165 1.86 -17.56 -25.26
CA GLU A 165 1.70 -17.50 -26.71
C GLU A 165 0.35 -16.89 -27.11
N ASP A 166 -0.74 -17.30 -26.46
CA ASP A 166 -2.08 -16.72 -26.67
C ASP A 166 -2.12 -15.21 -26.35
N ALA A 167 -1.26 -14.75 -25.43
CA ALA A 167 -1.16 -13.35 -25.01
C ALA A 167 0.02 -12.60 -25.68
N ALA A 168 0.74 -13.23 -26.61
CA ALA A 168 1.97 -12.71 -27.20
C ALA A 168 1.80 -11.32 -27.83
N ASP A 169 0.69 -11.11 -28.54
CA ASP A 169 0.37 -9.83 -29.20
C ASP A 169 0.27 -8.66 -28.21
N LEU A 170 -0.08 -8.93 -26.95
CA LEU A 170 -0.29 -7.91 -25.92
C LEU A 170 0.96 -7.67 -25.08
N GLY A 171 1.87 -8.65 -25.00
CA GLY A 171 3.05 -8.62 -24.13
C GLY A 171 2.72 -8.59 -22.63
N GLU A 172 1.46 -8.88 -22.27
CA GLU A 172 1.00 -9.01 -20.89
C GLU A 172 -0.07 -10.10 -20.74
N LEU A 173 0.07 -10.95 -19.70
CA LEU A 173 -0.88 -11.99 -19.34
C LEU A 173 -1.58 -11.68 -18.01
N MET A 174 -2.91 -11.81 -17.97
CA MET A 174 -3.72 -11.64 -16.76
C MET A 174 -4.09 -13.00 -16.16
N VAL A 175 -3.54 -13.31 -14.99
CA VAL A 175 -3.72 -14.59 -14.29
C VAL A 175 -4.53 -14.40 -13.02
N GLY A 176 -5.66 -15.10 -12.90
CA GLY A 176 -6.45 -15.15 -11.68
C GLY A 176 -5.86 -16.10 -10.65
N CYS A 177 -6.00 -15.79 -9.36
CA CYS A 177 -5.65 -16.73 -8.31
C CYS A 177 -6.66 -17.89 -8.26
N ALA A 178 -6.19 -19.13 -8.13
CA ALA A 178 -7.06 -20.31 -8.05
C ALA A 178 -8.02 -20.31 -6.85
N ASP A 179 -7.62 -19.69 -5.72
CA ASP A 179 -8.36 -19.76 -4.44
C ASP A 179 -9.00 -18.44 -4.00
N CYS A 180 -8.89 -17.36 -4.79
CA CYS A 180 -9.48 -16.07 -4.41
C CYS A 180 -9.67 -15.14 -5.63
N SER A 181 -10.29 -13.97 -5.43
CA SER A 181 -10.60 -13.01 -6.50
C SER A 181 -9.44 -12.09 -6.91
N LEU A 182 -8.20 -12.51 -6.66
CA LEU A 182 -7.02 -11.71 -6.93
C LEU A 182 -6.46 -12.00 -8.30
N TRP A 183 -5.81 -10.99 -8.87
CA TRP A 183 -5.27 -11.03 -10.23
C TRP A 183 -3.79 -10.67 -10.22
N LEU A 184 -3.03 -11.28 -11.11
CA LEU A 184 -1.64 -11.03 -11.39
C LEU A 184 -1.51 -10.67 -12.86
N ARG A 185 -0.87 -9.53 -13.15
CA ARG A 185 -0.51 -9.11 -14.49
C ARG A 185 0.97 -9.40 -14.69
N VAL A 186 1.27 -10.26 -15.66
CA VAL A 186 2.62 -10.69 -15.98
C VAL A 186 3.05 -10.00 -17.27
N HIS A 187 4.13 -9.22 -17.24
CA HIS A 187 4.74 -8.68 -18.45
C HIS A 187 5.82 -9.63 -18.96
N PHE A 188 5.87 -9.79 -20.28
CA PHE A 188 6.89 -10.61 -20.94
C PHE A 188 7.23 -10.01 -22.30
N ALA A 189 8.42 -10.34 -22.81
CA ALA A 189 8.86 -9.98 -24.15
C ALA A 189 8.92 -11.26 -24.99
N VAL A 190 8.32 -11.21 -26.18
CA VAL A 190 8.47 -12.25 -27.19
C VAL A 190 9.74 -11.95 -27.98
N VAL A 191 10.63 -12.93 -28.09
CA VAL A 191 11.84 -12.83 -28.89
C VAL A 191 11.61 -13.68 -30.13
N ASP A 192 11.45 -13.06 -31.28
CA ASP A 192 11.44 -13.77 -32.57
C ASP A 192 12.87 -14.28 -32.82
N GLU A 193 13.07 -15.59 -32.97
CA GLU A 193 14.38 -16.21 -33.22
C GLU A 193 14.94 -15.94 -34.64
N ASP A 194 14.46 -14.91 -35.34
CA ASP A 194 14.89 -14.54 -36.71
C ASP A 194 16.07 -13.53 -36.71
N GLU A 195 17.22 -13.88 -36.12
CA GLU A 195 18.49 -13.20 -36.41
C GLU A 195 19.67 -14.19 -36.44
N ASP A 196 19.82 -14.91 -37.56
CA ASP A 196 21.13 -15.28 -38.17
C ASP A 196 20.98 -15.71 -39.65
#